data_AF-A0A1X1QQ23-F1
#
_entry.id   AF-A0A1X1QQ23-F1
#
_cell.length_a   1.000
_cell.length_b   1.000
_cell.length_c   1.000
_cell.angle_alpha   90.00
_cell.angle_beta   90.00
_cell.angle_gamma   90.00
#
_symmetry.space_group_name_H-M   'P 1'
#
loop_
_entity.id
_entity.type
_entity.pdbx_description
1 polymer ?
#
loop_
_entity_poly.entity_id
_entity_poly.type
_entity_poly.pdbx_seq_one_letter_code
_entity_poly.pdbx_strand_id
1 'polypeptide(L)' 'MSRIGQANCRLIINRSSEHQIIDDAATNIVKLAAPFAPLSINLQKKRGVLVVTRTWQFLNEGALRMR' A
#
# COMPACT_ATOMS: atom_id res chain seq x y z
N MET A 1 -25.10 12.92 5.52
CA MET A 1 -24.09 12.21 6.35
C MET A 1 -22.78 12.18 5.56
N SER A 2 -21.76 12.82 6.11
CA SER A 2 -20.55 13.30 5.44
C SER A 2 -19.66 12.16 4.90
N ARG A 3 -19.43 12.13 3.58
CA ARG A 3 -18.47 11.26 2.89
C ARG A 3 -17.11 11.98 2.76
N ILE A 4 -16.68 12.70 3.79
CA ILE A 4 -15.41 13.45 3.82
C ILE A 4 -14.39 12.60 4.57
N GLY A 5 -13.44 11.98 3.87
CA GLY A 5 -12.26 11.40 4.53
C GLY A 5 -11.59 10.20 3.88
N GLN A 6 -12.10 9.63 2.79
CA GLN A 6 -11.43 8.48 2.17
C GLN A 6 -10.26 8.95 1.29
N ALA A 7 -9.04 8.56 1.65
CA ALA A 7 -7.87 8.82 0.82
C ALA A 7 -7.90 7.90 -0.41
N ASN A 8 -7.88 8.48 -1.61
CA ASN A 8 -7.71 7.73 -2.85
C ASN A 8 -6.30 7.15 -2.89
N CYS A 9 -6.18 5.81 -2.88
CA CYS A 9 -4.90 5.11 -2.91
C CYS A 9 -4.65 4.53 -4.30
N ARG A 10 -3.49 4.86 -4.90
CA ARG A 10 -2.99 4.23 -6.13
C ARG A 10 -1.91 3.23 -5.75
N LEU A 11 -2.08 1.98 -6.17
CA LEU A 11 -1.12 0.90 -5.98
C LEU A 11 -0.26 0.71 -7.24
N ILE A 12 1.05 0.54 -7.06
CA ILE A 12 2.01 0.29 -8.15
C ILE A 12 3.00 -0.78 -7.67
N ILE A 13 3.26 -1.80 -8.48
CA ILE A 13 4.35 -2.74 -8.27
C ILE A 13 5.63 -2.13 -8.87
N ASN A 14 6.56 -1.74 -8.01
CA ASN A 14 7.82 -1.10 -8.45
C ASN A 14 8.84 -2.12 -9.01
N ARG A 15 8.79 -3.36 -8.52
CA ARG A 15 9.60 -4.49 -8.99
C ARG A 15 8.76 -5.75 -8.85
N SER A 16 8.54 -6.46 -9.95
CA SER A 16 7.84 -7.75 -9.94
C SER A 16 8.70 -8.83 -9.27
N SER A 17 8.03 -9.79 -8.64
CA SER A 17 8.64 -11.01 -8.10
C SER A 17 8.88 -12.10 -9.14
N GLU A 18 8.61 -11.82 -10.43
CA GLU A 18 8.60 -12.79 -11.55
C GLU A 18 7.48 -13.84 -11.46
N HIS A 19 6.71 -13.84 -10.36
CA HIS A 19 5.61 -14.77 -10.12
C HIS A 19 4.33 -13.97 -9.86
N GLN A 20 3.39 -14.04 -10.79
CA GLN A 20 2.15 -13.25 -10.69
C GLN A 20 1.39 -13.49 -9.39
N ILE A 21 1.36 -14.73 -8.89
CA ILE A 21 0.70 -15.08 -7.62
C ILE A 21 1.29 -14.33 -6.42
N ILE A 22 2.60 -14.07 -6.43
CA ILE A 22 3.28 -13.34 -5.36
C ILE A 22 3.00 -11.83 -5.47
N ASP A 23 2.98 -11.29 -6.70
CA ASP A 23 2.62 -9.89 -6.96
C ASP A 23 1.14 -9.60 -6.60
N ASP A 24 0.26 -10.57 -6.85
CA ASP A 24 -1.16 -10.51 -6.47
C ASP A 24 -1.33 -10.61 -4.96
N ALA A 25 -0.60 -11.50 -4.28
CA ALA A 25 -0.61 -11.60 -2.82
C ALA A 25 -0.16 -10.29 -2.16
N ALA A 26 0.93 -9.69 -2.68
CA ALA A 26 1.39 -8.37 -2.29
C ALA A 26 0.26 -7.32 -2.47
N THR A 27 -0.33 -7.26 -3.66
CA THR A 27 -1.44 -6.34 -3.95
C THR A 27 -2.62 -6.53 -2.99
N ASN A 28 -2.95 -7.77 -2.65
CA ASN A 28 -4.04 -8.10 -1.75
C ASN A 28 -3.78 -7.61 -0.31
N ILE A 29 -2.56 -7.73 0.19
CA ILE A 29 -2.20 -7.20 1.53
C ILE A 29 -2.46 -5.70 1.60
N VAL A 30 -2.08 -4.91 0.58
CA VAL A 30 -2.35 -3.46 0.57
C VAL A 30 -3.85 -3.17 0.51
N LYS A 31 -4.60 -3.94 -0.29
CA LYS A 31 -6.07 -3.79 -0.40
C LYS A 31 -6.77 -4.11 0.92
N LEU A 32 -6.32 -5.13 1.65
CA LEU A 32 -6.83 -5.48 2.97
C LEU A 32 -6.52 -4.42 4.04
N ALA A 33 -5.41 -3.70 3.88
CA ALA A 33 -5.07 -2.58 4.75
C ALA A 33 -5.88 -1.29 4.47
N ALA A 34 -6.62 -1.24 3.36
CA ALA A 34 -7.44 -0.09 2.98
C ALA A 34 -8.81 -0.12 3.71
N PRO A 35 -9.47 1.05 3.90
CA PRO A 35 -9.04 2.39 3.50
C PRO A 35 -7.97 2.99 4.42
N PHE A 36 -7.10 3.81 3.84
CA PHE A 36 -6.12 4.56 4.63
C PHE A 36 -6.75 5.82 5.22
N ALA A 37 -6.28 6.19 6.41
CA ALA A 37 -6.67 7.44 7.05
C ALA A 37 -6.33 8.65 6.16
N PRO A 38 -7.20 9.68 6.14
CA PRO A 38 -6.91 10.90 5.41
C PRO A 38 -5.67 11.59 5.98
N LEU A 39 -4.92 12.28 5.12
CA LEU A 39 -3.82 13.14 5.56
C LEU A 39 -4.37 14.26 6.45
N SER A 40 -3.61 14.70 7.44
CA SER A 40 -3.99 15.86 8.24
C SER A 40 -4.11 17.11 7.36
N ILE A 41 -4.98 18.06 7.74
CA ILE A 41 -5.25 19.28 6.97
C ILE A 41 -3.95 20.06 6.67
N ASN A 42 -3.03 20.11 7.63
CA ASN A 42 -1.74 20.77 7.46
C ASN A 42 -0.83 20.08 6.43
N LEU A 43 -0.87 18.74 6.36
CA LEU A 43 -0.14 17.99 5.34
C LEU A 43 -0.78 18.16 3.98
N GLN A 44 -2.11 18.10 3.87
CA GLN A 44 -2.81 18.32 2.60
C GLN A 44 -2.45 19.68 1.96
N LYS A 45 -2.34 20.75 2.78
CA LYS A 45 -1.95 22.09 2.32
C LYS A 45 -0.49 22.19 1.83
N LYS A 46 0.42 21.38 2.36
CA LYS A 46 1.86 21.44 2.06
C LYS A 46 2.28 20.41 1.01
N ARG A 47 1.83 19.16 1.16
CA ARG A 47 2.12 17.99 0.33
C ARG A 47 0.88 17.07 0.33
N GLY A 48 0.09 17.15 -0.72
CA GLY A 48 -1.18 16.41 -0.85
C GLY A 48 -1.05 14.92 -1.15
N VAL A 49 0.16 14.38 -1.28
CA VAL A 49 0.42 12.98 -1.64
C VAL A 49 1.41 12.36 -0.66
N LEU A 50 1.04 11.23 -0.08
CA LEU A 50 1.92 10.37 0.71
C LEU A 50 2.23 9.12 -0.10
N VAL A 51 3.52 8.85 -0.31
CA VAL A 51 3.99 7.63 -0.98
C VAL A 51 4.63 6.73 0.07
N VAL A 52 4.14 5.50 0.18
CA VAL A 52 4.70 4.48 1.07
C VAL A 52 5.25 3.35 0.21
N THR A 53 6.58 3.19 0.21
CA THR A 53 7.25 2.08 -0.47
C THR A 53 7.54 0.98 0.54
N ARG A 54 7.14 -0.25 0.23
CA ARG A 54 7.45 -1.44 1.02
C ARG A 54 8.06 -2.50 0.11
N THR A 55 9.06 -3.22 0.63
CA THR A 55 9.62 -4.40 -0.03
C THR A 55 9.22 -5.61 0.78
N TRP A 56 8.57 -6.56 0.11
CA TRP A 56 8.21 -7.85 0.68
C TRP A 56 9.07 -8.95 0.09
N GLN A 57 9.61 -9.79 0.98
CA GLN A 57 10.31 -11.00 0.63
C GLN A 57 9.49 -12.18 1.15
N PHE A 58 8.99 -12.99 0.22
CA PHE A 58 8.29 -14.23 0.52
C PHE A 58 9.35 -15.35 0.57
N LEU A 59 9.46 -16.02 1.71
CA LEU A 59 10.43 -17.08 1.93
C LEU A 59 9.73 -18.44 1.78
N ASN A 60 10.48 -19.44 1.33
CA ASN A 60 9.94 -20.77 1.04
C ASN A 60 9.35 -21.46 2.29
N GLU A 61 9.78 -21.09 3.49
CA GLU A 61 9.19 -21.56 4.76
C GLU A 61 7.81 -20.93 5.09
N GLY A 62 7.20 -20.19 4.17
CA GLY A 62 5.92 -19.50 4.40
C GLY A 62 6.07 -18.23 5.25
N ALA A 63 7.29 -17.78 5.50
CA ALA A 63 7.56 -16.54 6.21
C ALA A 63 7.50 -15.33 5.26
N LEU A 64 6.99 -14.22 5.77
CA LEU A 64 7.02 -12.91 5.12
C LEU A 64 8.03 -12.02 5.84
N ARG A 65 9.04 -11.53 5.12
CA ARG A 65 10.03 -10.58 5.63
C ARG A 65 9.83 -9.19 5.02
N MET A 66 9.79 -8.18 5.87
CA MET A 66 9.83 -6.78 5.47
C MET A 66 11.28 -6.29 5.42
N ARG A 67 11.65 -5.57 4.36
CA ARG A 67 12.95 -4.90 4.22
C ARG A 67 12.81 -3.38 4.28
#